data_AF-A0A1M5ETC2-F1
#
_entry.id   AF-A0A1M5ETC2-F1
#
_cell.length_a   1.000
_cell.length_b   1.000
_cell.length_c   1.000
_cell.angle_alpha   90.00
_cell.angle_beta   90.00
_cell.angle_gamma   90.00
#
_symmetry.space_group_name_H-M   'P 1'
#
loop_
_entity.id
_entity.type
_entity.pdbx_description
1 polymer ?
#
loop_
_entity_poly.entity_id
_entity_poly.type
_entity_poly.pdbx_seq_one_letter_code
_entity_poly.pdbx_strand_id
1 'polypeptide(L)'
;MVIKILKIISIISFLLICGIDQKGFPVFIALLIYLFVFTQELFYPGNSNDIPWEALIIPILIIGNIIVFWIYKIYRDKYFIVLCFIALLLSTFVFTGITNPYNYHQDLPLPFILPMSIFIISSIILIVKNFKKNSE
;
A
#
# COMPACT_ATOMS: atom_id res chain seq x y z
N MET A 1 -1.24 23.04 -5.72
CA MET A 1 0.05 22.56 -5.16
C MET A 1 -0.16 21.65 -3.94
N VAL A 2 -0.86 22.11 -2.89
CA VAL A 2 -1.12 21.37 -1.64
C VAL A 2 -1.69 19.96 -1.83
N ILE A 3 -2.63 19.78 -2.78
CA ILE A 3 -3.22 18.47 -3.10
C ILE A 3 -2.17 17.46 -3.59
N LYS A 4 -1.27 17.88 -4.48
CA LYS A 4 -0.22 16.99 -5.01
C LYS A 4 0.72 16.57 -3.89
N ILE A 5 1.07 17.50 -3.01
CA ILE A 5 1.91 17.23 -1.83
C ILE A 5 1.23 16.20 -0.92
N LEU A 6 -0.06 16.34 -0.61
CA LEU A 6 -0.80 15.35 0.19
C LEU A 6 -0.79 13.96 -0.44
N LYS A 7 -0.92 13.85 -1.77
CA LYS A 7 -0.82 12.56 -2.47
C LYS A 7 0.57 11.96 -2.34
N ILE A 8 1.63 12.76 -2.53
CA ILE A 8 3.02 12.31 -2.34
C ILE A 8 3.20 11.78 -0.93
N ILE A 9 2.77 12.54 0.09
CA ILE A 9 2.87 12.13 1.49
C ILE A 9 2.12 10.82 1.72
N SER A 10 0.91 10.67 1.17
CA SER A 10 0.12 9.44 1.30
C SER A 10 0.84 8.24 0.66
N ILE A 11 1.41 8.41 -0.55
CA ILE A 11 2.12 7.33 -1.25
C ILE A 11 3.40 6.95 -0.51
N ILE A 12 4.21 7.93 -0.11
CA ILE A 12 5.48 7.68 0.60
C ILE A 12 5.20 7.02 1.95
N SER A 13 4.24 7.53 2.71
CA SER A 13 3.88 6.93 4.00
C SER A 13 3.39 5.50 3.84
N PHE A 14 2.54 5.21 2.85
CA PHE A 14 2.11 3.85 2.52
C PHE A 14 3.30 2.93 2.21
N LEU A 15 4.23 3.35 1.35
CA LEU A 15 5.39 2.56 0.95
C LEU A 15 6.35 2.27 2.11
N LEU A 16 6.35 3.12 3.14
CA LEU A 16 7.18 3.01 4.33
C LEU A 16 6.53 2.24 5.47
N ILE A 17 5.27 1.79 5.35
CA ILE A 17 4.64 0.95 6.37
C ILE A 17 5.44 -0.34 6.50
N CYS A 18 6.10 -0.54 7.63
CA CYS A 18 6.83 -1.77 7.94
C CYS A 18 5.89 -2.88 8.41
N GLY A 19 6.20 -4.13 8.08
CA GLY A 19 5.52 -5.28 8.67
C GLY A 19 5.72 -5.40 10.17
N ILE A 20 4.82 -6.15 10.80
CA ILE A 20 4.85 -6.50 12.22
C ILE A 20 5.53 -7.87 12.41
N ASP A 21 5.77 -8.59 11.32
CA ASP A 21 6.49 -9.85 11.30
C ASP A 21 7.99 -9.69 11.64
N GLN A 22 8.67 -10.80 11.92
CA GLN A 22 10.07 -10.80 12.38
C GLN A 22 11.05 -10.05 11.47
N LYS A 23 10.77 -9.96 10.17
CA LYS A 23 11.63 -9.23 9.22
C LYS A 23 11.24 -7.76 9.11
N GLY A 24 9.98 -7.41 9.41
CA GLY A 24 9.50 -6.04 9.55
C GLY A 24 9.76 -5.17 8.33
N PHE A 25 9.69 -5.74 7.13
CA PHE A 25 10.05 -5.00 5.91
C PHE A 25 9.00 -3.95 5.56
N PRO A 26 9.41 -2.77 5.08
CA PRO A 26 8.50 -1.80 4.50
C PRO A 26 7.83 -2.36 3.25
N VAL A 27 6.60 -1.91 2.97
CA VAL A 27 5.80 -2.32 1.80
C VAL A 27 6.60 -2.24 0.50
N PHE A 28 7.44 -1.21 0.32
CA PHE A 28 8.25 -1.11 -0.90
C PHE A 28 9.25 -2.28 -1.05
N ILE A 29 9.87 -2.72 0.04
CA ILE A 29 10.80 -3.87 0.01
C ILE A 29 10.02 -5.14 -0.24
N ALA A 30 8.86 -5.30 0.41
CA ALA A 30 7.99 -6.45 0.17
C ALA A 30 7.61 -6.55 -1.32
N LEU A 31 7.19 -5.44 -1.95
CA LEU A 31 6.88 -5.40 -3.38
C LEU A 31 8.05 -5.88 -4.25
N LEU A 32 9.28 -5.44 -3.95
CA LEU A 32 10.48 -5.88 -4.67
C LEU A 32 10.76 -7.37 -4.46
N ILE A 33 10.58 -7.88 -3.24
CA ILE A 33 10.74 -9.30 -2.93
C ILE A 33 9.74 -10.15 -3.72
N TYR A 34 8.46 -9.76 -3.76
CA TYR A 34 7.44 -10.48 -4.53
C TYR A 34 7.80 -10.52 -6.03
N LEU A 35 8.19 -9.39 -6.62
CA LEU A 35 8.62 -9.34 -8.02
C LEU A 35 9.88 -10.18 -8.27
N PHE A 36 10.83 -10.16 -7.33
CA PHE A 36 12.05 -10.96 -7.41
C PHE A 36 11.74 -12.46 -7.36
N VAL A 37 10.91 -12.91 -6.41
CA VAL A 37 10.48 -14.30 -6.28
C VAL A 37 9.79 -14.78 -7.55
N PHE A 38 8.88 -13.99 -8.11
CA PHE A 38 8.24 -14.33 -9.38
C PHE A 38 9.26 -14.45 -10.53
N THR A 39 10.18 -13.50 -10.63
CA THR A 39 11.22 -13.50 -11.66
C THR A 39 12.14 -14.72 -11.51
N GLN A 40 12.53 -15.04 -10.29
CA GLN A 40 13.38 -16.20 -9.98
C GLN A 40 12.70 -17.50 -10.41
N GLU A 41 11.45 -17.74 -10.02
CA GLU A 41 10.73 -18.96 -10.39
C GLU A 41 10.42 -19.04 -11.89
N LEU A 42 10.33 -17.90 -12.59
CA LEU A 42 10.14 -17.87 -14.05
C LEU A 42 11.39 -18.29 -14.84
N PHE A 43 12.58 -17.86 -14.40
CA PHE A 43 13.85 -18.13 -15.11
C PHE A 43 14.62 -19.34 -14.57
N TYR A 44 14.40 -19.69 -13.30
CA TYR A 44 15.03 -20.83 -12.63
C TYR A 44 13.95 -21.72 -11.98
N PRO A 45 13.02 -22.29 -12.77
CA PRO A 45 11.99 -23.19 -12.25
C PRO A 45 12.66 -24.44 -11.67
N GLY A 46 12.54 -24.63 -10.36
CA GLY A 46 13.20 -25.75 -9.67
C GLY A 46 13.16 -25.67 -8.15
N ASN A 47 12.78 -24.53 -7.58
CA ASN A 47 12.63 -24.37 -6.13
C ASN A 47 11.19 -24.62 -5.66
N SER A 48 10.20 -24.35 -6.50
CA SER A 48 8.79 -24.61 -6.26
C SER A 48 8.15 -25.37 -7.43
N ASN A 49 7.23 -26.29 -7.16
CA ASN A 49 6.54 -27.07 -8.20
C ASN A 49 5.54 -26.22 -9.01
N ASP A 50 5.27 -24.98 -8.59
CA ASP A 50 4.27 -24.08 -9.18
C ASP A 50 4.73 -22.62 -9.11
N ILE A 51 4.46 -21.87 -10.18
CA ILE A 51 4.73 -20.42 -10.23
C ILE A 51 3.78 -19.69 -9.26
N PRO A 52 4.29 -18.92 -8.28
CA PRO A 52 3.45 -18.17 -7.35
C PRO A 52 2.89 -16.93 -8.05
N TRP A 53 1.79 -17.08 -8.78
CA TRP A 53 1.12 -15.99 -9.52
C TRP A 53 0.75 -14.79 -8.66
N GLU A 54 0.47 -15.01 -7.38
CA GLU A 54 0.23 -13.96 -6.39
C GLU A 54 1.40 -12.99 -6.28
N ALA A 55 2.64 -13.49 -6.46
CA ALA A 55 3.85 -12.69 -6.40
C ALA A 55 4.04 -11.74 -7.60
N LEU A 56 3.27 -11.93 -8.66
CA LEU A 56 3.16 -10.97 -9.77
C LEU A 56 1.92 -10.09 -9.64
N ILE A 57 0.76 -10.71 -9.40
CA ILE A 57 -0.55 -10.05 -9.44
C ILE A 57 -0.64 -8.97 -8.35
N ILE A 58 -0.22 -9.29 -7.12
CA ILE A 58 -0.34 -8.36 -5.99
C ILE A 58 0.50 -7.09 -6.25
N PRO A 59 1.80 -7.17 -6.58
CA PRO A 59 2.59 -5.97 -6.88
C PRO A 59 2.02 -5.13 -8.04
N ILE A 60 1.58 -5.77 -9.13
CA ILE A 60 1.01 -5.05 -10.29
C ILE A 60 -0.24 -4.28 -9.87
N LEU A 61 -1.15 -4.90 -9.10
CA LEU A 61 -2.38 -4.25 -8.64
C LEU A 61 -2.08 -3.03 -7.77
N ILE A 62 -1.07 -3.11 -6.89
CA ILE A 62 -0.71 -2.00 -6.00
C ILE A 62 -0.03 -0.88 -6.76
N ILE A 63 0.92 -1.20 -7.62
CA ILE A 63 1.60 -0.21 -8.47
C ILE A 63 0.55 0.48 -9.35
N GLY A 64 -0.34 -0.29 -9.97
CA GLY A 64 -1.46 0.24 -10.75
C GLY A 64 -2.36 1.15 -9.92
N ASN A 65 -2.71 0.75 -8.70
CA ASN A 65 -3.54 1.56 -7.81
C ASN A 65 -2.83 2.86 -7.38
N ILE A 66 -1.53 2.82 -7.10
CA ILE A 66 -0.72 4.03 -6.82
C ILE A 66 -0.70 4.97 -8.04
N ILE A 67 -0.55 4.43 -9.24
CA ILE A 67 -0.56 5.21 -10.50
C ILE A 67 -1.93 5.86 -10.71
N VAL A 68 -3.02 5.10 -10.57
CA VAL A 68 -4.39 5.63 -10.69
C VAL A 68 -4.63 6.71 -9.64
N PHE A 69 -4.26 6.45 -8.38
CA PHE A 69 -4.35 7.41 -7.29
C PHE A 69 -3.57 8.70 -7.58
N TRP A 70 -2.40 8.60 -8.22
CA TRP A 70 -1.58 9.75 -8.61
C TRP A 70 -2.24 10.59 -9.72
N ILE A 71 -2.59 9.94 -10.82
CA ILE A 71 -3.10 10.57 -12.05
C ILE A 71 -4.47 11.23 -11.82
N TYR A 72 -5.30 10.67 -10.94
CA TYR A 72 -6.69 11.12 -10.79
C TYR A 72 -6.81 12.59 -10.40
N LYS A 73 -7.59 13.37 -11.17
CA LYS A 73 -7.87 14.76 -10.81
C LYS A 73 -8.93 14.81 -9.72
N ILE A 74 -8.63 15.57 -8.66
CA ILE A 74 -9.59 15.84 -7.59
C ILE A 74 -10.83 16.52 -8.19
N TYR A 75 -12.01 16.23 -7.63
CA TYR A 75 -13.34 16.77 -7.96
C TYR A 75 -14.11 16.13 -9.11
N ARG A 76 -13.45 15.40 -10.04
CA ARG A 76 -14.17 14.76 -11.15
C ARG A 76 -14.87 13.48 -10.71
N ASP A 77 -14.18 12.62 -9.97
CA ASP A 77 -14.77 11.35 -9.50
C ASP A 77 -14.29 11.05 -8.07
N LYS A 78 -15.05 11.58 -7.13
CA LYS A 78 -14.67 11.58 -5.71
C LYS A 78 -14.58 10.18 -5.12
N TYR A 79 -15.45 9.30 -5.59
CA TYR A 79 -15.52 7.91 -5.16
C TYR A 79 -14.31 7.09 -5.61
N PHE A 80 -13.70 7.41 -6.75
CA PHE A 80 -12.50 6.69 -7.21
C PHE A 80 -11.31 6.89 -6.28
N ILE A 81 -11.10 8.10 -5.76
CA ILE A 81 -10.03 8.37 -4.79
C ILE A 81 -10.26 7.60 -3.48
N VAL A 82 -11.51 7.50 -3.04
CA VAL A 82 -11.87 6.72 -1.85
C VAL A 82 -11.62 5.23 -2.08
N LEU A 83 -12.02 4.70 -3.25
CA LEU A 83 -11.75 3.31 -3.61
C LEU A 83 -10.25 3.01 -3.66
N CYS A 84 -9.45 3.90 -4.25
CA CYS A 84 -7.99 3.75 -4.27
C CYS A 84 -7.42 3.67 -2.84
N PHE A 85 -7.87 4.56 -1.95
CA PHE A 85 -7.47 4.56 -0.54
C PHE A 85 -7.86 3.26 0.16
N ILE A 86 -9.12 2.80 0.01
CA ILE A 86 -9.58 1.55 0.63
C ILE A 86 -8.75 0.37 0.13
N ALA A 87 -8.48 0.29 -1.18
CA ALA A 87 -7.67 -0.79 -1.74
C ALA A 87 -6.21 -0.74 -1.26
N LEU A 88 -5.59 0.44 -1.11
CA LEU A 88 -4.27 0.58 -0.50
C LEU A 88 -4.29 0.23 1.00
N LEU A 89 -5.33 0.61 1.73
CA LEU A 89 -5.49 0.25 3.13
C LEU A 89 -5.63 -1.27 3.29
N LEU A 90 -6.44 -1.92 2.47
CA LEU A 90 -6.62 -3.37 2.50
C LEU A 90 -5.34 -4.12 2.16
N SER A 91 -4.52 -3.59 1.24
CA SER A 91 -3.24 -4.23 0.92
C SER A 91 -2.25 -4.19 2.08
N THR A 92 -2.36 -3.24 3.01
CA THR A 92 -1.52 -3.25 4.23
C THR A 92 -1.73 -4.52 5.06
N PHE A 93 -2.93 -5.09 5.10
CA PHE A 93 -3.19 -6.35 5.82
C PHE A 93 -2.41 -7.52 5.22
N VAL A 94 -2.17 -7.50 3.91
CA VAL A 94 -1.43 -8.55 3.19
C VAL A 94 0.08 -8.43 3.47
N PHE A 95 0.65 -7.23 3.43
CA PHE A 95 2.10 -7.05 3.59
C PHE A 95 2.57 -7.04 5.03
N THR A 96 1.74 -6.59 5.96
CA THR A 96 2.23 -6.30 7.32
C THR A 96 2.13 -7.49 8.25
N GLY A 97 1.42 -8.54 7.86
CA GLY A 97 1.19 -9.71 8.71
C GLY A 97 0.32 -9.39 9.93
N ILE A 98 -0.42 -8.28 9.93
CA ILE A 98 -1.30 -7.87 11.03
C ILE A 98 -2.46 -8.84 11.28
N THR A 99 -2.80 -9.68 10.29
CA THR A 99 -3.82 -10.73 10.43
C THR A 99 -3.24 -12.04 10.93
N ASN A 100 -1.92 -12.15 11.08
CA ASN A 100 -1.28 -13.36 11.54
C ASN A 100 -1.33 -13.45 13.08
N PRO A 101 -2.04 -14.44 13.66
CA PRO A 101 -2.21 -14.55 15.11
C PRO A 101 -0.89 -14.78 15.86
N TYR A 102 0.14 -15.34 15.19
CA TYR A 102 1.47 -15.50 15.79
C TYR A 102 2.14 -14.17 16.15
N ASN A 103 1.72 -13.07 15.52
CA ASN A 103 2.28 -11.73 15.76
C ASN A 103 1.52 -10.96 16.85
N TYR A 104 0.43 -11.49 17.41
CA TYR A 104 -0.43 -10.75 18.36
C TYR A 104 0.20 -10.55 19.74
N HIS A 105 1.24 -11.33 20.05
CA HIS A 105 1.99 -11.22 21.30
C HIS A 105 3.12 -10.20 21.23
N GLN A 106 3.39 -9.62 20.06
CA GLN A 106 4.42 -8.61 19.88
C GLN A 106 3.82 -7.20 19.94
N ASP A 107 4.53 -6.30 20.60
CA ASP A 107 4.19 -4.88 20.58
C ASP A 107 4.27 -4.34 19.16
N LEU A 108 3.32 -3.47 18.81
CA LEU A 108 3.29 -2.85 17.49
C LEU A 108 4.54 -1.97 17.30
N PRO A 109 5.39 -2.25 16.28
CA PRO A 109 6.63 -1.51 16.10
C PRO A 109 6.33 -0.07 15.66
N LEU A 110 7.10 0.89 16.18
CA LEU A 110 7.00 2.30 15.78
C LEU A 110 7.09 2.51 14.24
N PRO A 111 7.97 1.79 13.51
CA PRO A 111 7.99 1.81 12.04
C PRO A 111 6.72 1.32 11.34
N PHE A 112 5.80 0.63 12.04
CA PHE A 112 4.46 0.36 11.54
C PHE A 112 3.50 1.50 11.90
N ILE A 113 3.47 1.92 13.17
CA ILE A 113 2.50 2.89 13.70
C ILE A 113 2.65 4.27 13.03
N LEU A 114 3.87 4.78 12.92
CA LEU A 114 4.11 6.14 12.40
C LEU A 114 3.72 6.26 10.92
N PRO A 115 4.23 5.43 9.99
CA PRO A 115 3.83 5.54 8.59
C PRO A 115 2.35 5.24 8.37
N MET A 116 1.77 4.27 9.11
CA MET A 116 0.35 3.94 9.00
C MET A 116 -0.55 5.11 9.43
N SER A 117 -0.23 5.76 10.54
CA SER A 117 -0.99 6.93 11.02
C SER A 117 -0.90 8.11 10.05
N ILE A 118 0.30 8.41 9.52
CA ILE A 118 0.51 9.45 8.51
C ILE A 118 -0.28 9.13 7.24
N PHE A 119 -0.28 7.88 6.78
CA PHE A 119 -1.04 7.43 5.63
C PHE A 119 -2.55 7.64 5.82
N ILE A 120 -3.10 7.22 6.96
CA ILE A 120 -4.52 7.39 7.29
C ILE A 120 -4.89 8.88 7.36
N ILE A 121 -4.15 9.68 8.13
CA ILE A 121 -4.44 11.10 8.35
C ILE A 121 -4.36 11.87 7.02
N SER A 122 -3.29 11.67 6.25
CA SER A 122 -3.11 12.35 4.96
C SER A 122 -4.20 11.99 3.96
N SER A 123 -4.64 10.72 3.96
CA SER A 123 -5.73 10.24 3.10
C SER A 123 -7.09 10.81 3.50
N ILE A 124 -7.42 10.86 4.80
CA ILE A 124 -8.66 11.47 5.31
C ILE A 124 -8.71 12.95 4.91
N ILE A 125 -7.62 13.70 5.09
CA ILE A 125 -7.54 15.11 4.69
C ILE A 125 -7.79 15.25 3.18
N LEU A 126 -7.24 14.33 2.37
CA LEU A 126 -7.44 14.28 0.92
C LEU A 126 -8.90 14.05 0.55
N ILE A 127 -9.57 13.10 1.21
CA ILE A 127 -10.98 12.78 1.02
C ILE A 127 -11.83 14.00 1.38
N VAL A 128 -11.68 14.57 2.57
CA VAL A 128 -12.44 15.75 3.01
C VAL A 128 -12.29 16.91 2.03
N LYS A 129 -11.05 17.20 1.60
CA LYS A 129 -10.81 18.25 0.59
C LYS A 129 -11.48 17.96 -0.75
N ASN A 130 -11.48 16.70 -1.19
CA ASN A 130 -12.10 16.27 -2.43
C ASN A 130 -13.63 16.43 -2.41
N PHE A 131 -14.28 16.27 -1.25
CA PHE A 131 -15.71 16.47 -1.11
C PHE A 131 -16.09 17.96 -0.94
N LYS A 132 -15.27 18.77 -0.25
CA LYS A 132 -15.56 20.16 0.10
C LYS A 132 -15.64 21.16 -1.08
N LYS A 133 -14.90 20.98 -2.18
CA LYS A 133 -14.88 21.99 -3.26
C LYS A 133 -16.10 21.96 -4.21
N ASN A 134 -17.07 21.05 -4.04
CA ASN A 134 -18.32 21.11 -4.83
C ASN A 134 -19.48 21.75 -4.04
N SER A 135 -19.24 22.24 -2.83
CA SER A 135 -20.25 23.00 -2.06
C SER A 135 -20.10 24.52 -2.22
N GLU A 136 -19.37 24.96 -3.25
CA GLU A 136 -19.31 26.32 -3.79
C GLU A 136 -19.68 26.26 -5.27
#